data_AF-A0AAF0W384-F1
#
_entry.id   AF-A0AAF0W384-F1
#
_cell.length_a   1.000
_cell.length_b   1.000
_cell.length_c   1.000
_cell.angle_alpha   90.00
_cell.angle_beta   90.00
_cell.angle_gamma   90.00
#
_symmetry.space_group_name_H-M   'P 1'
#
loop_
_entity.id
_entity.type
_entity.pdbx_description
1 polymer ?
#
loop_
_entity_poly.entity_id
_entity_poly.type
_entity_poly.pdbx_seq_one_letter_code
_entity_poly.pdbx_strand_id
1 'polypeptide(L)'
;MKRATDLGKSFNQIEKELGYSRNALSNYKTQTMPSAIRLLELAEYFDVTPRYLLGMDKICSKNHEERDFAEFLFKSLDKNQKIEICKFSQTWMLQELKEEQSHN
;
A
#
# COMPACT_ATOMS: atom_id res chain seq x y z
N MET A 1 -12.75 3.08 -7.90
CA MET A 1 -12.25 1.74 -8.29
C MET A 1 -11.91 1.80 -9.76
N LYS A 2 -10.92 1.03 -10.21
CA LYS A 2 -10.79 0.64 -11.63
C LYS A 2 -10.87 -0.88 -11.68
N ARG A 3 -12.07 -1.41 -11.48
CA ARG A 3 -12.40 -2.84 -11.59
C ARG A 3 -12.19 -3.29 -13.04
N ALA A 4 -12.05 -4.61 -13.27
CA ALA A 4 -12.16 -5.19 -14.61
C ALA A 4 -13.43 -4.75 -15.37
N THR A 5 -14.52 -4.44 -14.65
CA THR A 5 -15.74 -3.83 -15.19
C THR A 5 -15.55 -2.40 -15.68
N ASP A 6 -14.63 -1.65 -15.07
CA ASP A 6 -14.32 -0.26 -15.43
C ASP A 6 -13.42 -0.22 -16.69
N LEU A 7 -12.78 -1.35 -17.01
CA LEU A 7 -12.14 -1.62 -18.29
C LEU A 7 -13.09 -2.24 -19.33
N GLY A 8 -14.32 -2.61 -18.95
CA GLY A 8 -15.28 -3.29 -19.82
C GLY A 8 -14.87 -4.70 -20.27
N LYS A 9 -13.91 -5.35 -19.60
CA LYS A 9 -13.33 -6.63 -20.02
C LYS A 9 -13.75 -7.79 -19.11
N SER A 10 -13.98 -8.95 -19.72
CA SER A 10 -14.17 -10.20 -18.97
C SER A 10 -12.85 -10.74 -18.40
N PHE A 11 -12.89 -11.55 -17.35
CA PHE A 11 -11.68 -12.19 -16.83
C PHE A 11 -10.98 -13.07 -17.87
N ASN A 12 -11.72 -13.78 -18.71
CA ASN A 12 -11.14 -14.57 -19.79
C ASN A 12 -10.34 -13.71 -20.78
N GLN A 13 -10.81 -12.48 -21.04
CA GLN A 13 -10.10 -11.55 -21.92
C GLN A 13 -8.83 -11.03 -21.26
N ILE A 14 -8.88 -10.68 -19.98
CA ILE A 14 -7.72 -10.23 -19.22
C ILE A 14 -6.67 -11.36 -19.09
N GLU A 15 -7.12 -12.59 -18.80
CA GLU A 15 -6.25 -13.77 -18.76
C GLU A 15 -5.57 -14.00 -20.10
N LYS A 16 -6.30 -13.85 -21.22
CA LYS A 16 -5.71 -13.98 -22.56
C LYS A 16 -4.67 -12.91 -22.87
N GLU A 17 -4.95 -11.65 -22.49
CA GLU A 17 -4.02 -10.54 -22.71
C GLU A 17 -2.74 -10.66 -21.87
N LEU A 18 -2.85 -11.21 -20.65
CA LEU A 18 -1.72 -11.49 -19.77
C LEU A 18 -1.04 -12.85 -20.06
N GLY A 19 -1.54 -13.64 -21.01
CA GLY A 19 -1.01 -14.98 -21.30
C GLY A 19 -1.23 -16.00 -20.17
N TYR A 20 -2.21 -15.79 -19.31
CA TYR A 20 -2.56 -16.67 -18.20
C TYR A 20 -3.43 -17.84 -18.65
N SER A 21 -3.35 -18.95 -17.91
CA SER A 21 -4.27 -20.08 -18.08
C SER A 21 -5.70 -19.65 -17.74
N ARG A 22 -6.67 -20.27 -18.40
CA ARG A 22 -8.10 -20.06 -18.13
C ARG A 22 -8.40 -20.25 -16.63
N ASN A 23 -9.19 -19.35 -16.05
CA ASN A 23 -9.60 -19.30 -14.64
C ASN A 23 -8.49 -18.90 -13.64
N ALA A 24 -7.30 -18.50 -14.07
CA ALA A 24 -6.24 -18.04 -13.17
C ALA A 24 -6.72 -16.93 -12.22
N LEU A 25 -7.45 -15.93 -12.72
CA LEU A 25 -7.96 -14.82 -11.90
C LEU A 25 -9.04 -15.27 -10.93
N SER A 26 -9.87 -16.24 -11.34
CA SER A 26 -10.86 -16.85 -10.44
C SER A 26 -10.18 -17.61 -9.31
N ASN A 27 -9.12 -18.35 -9.62
CA ASN A 27 -8.37 -19.12 -8.63
C ASN A 27 -7.64 -18.22 -7.62
N TYR A 28 -7.23 -17.01 -8.02
CA TYR A 28 -6.64 -16.03 -7.11
C TYR A 28 -7.61 -15.43 -6.10
N LYS A 29 -8.92 -15.48 -6.37
CA LYS A 29 -9.93 -15.03 -5.41
C LYS A 29 -10.20 -16.03 -4.30
N THR A 30 -10.01 -17.33 -4.56
CA THR A 30 -10.59 -18.38 -3.71
C THR A 30 -9.62 -19.47 -3.25
N GLN A 31 -8.54 -19.74 -3.99
CA GLN A 31 -7.79 -20.98 -3.83
C GLN A 31 -6.28 -20.82 -3.77
N THR A 32 -5.70 -19.85 -4.48
CA THR A 32 -4.24 -19.78 -4.67
C THR A 32 -3.74 -18.35 -4.60
N MET A 33 -2.53 -18.14 -4.08
CA MET A 33 -1.85 -16.86 -4.20
C MET A 33 -1.11 -16.77 -5.53
N PRO A 34 -1.15 -15.63 -6.24
CA PRO A 34 -0.27 -15.42 -7.37
C PRO A 34 1.20 -15.41 -6.90
N SER A 35 2.12 -15.76 -7.79
CA SER A 35 3.54 -15.52 -7.55
C SER A 35 3.81 -14.02 -7.47
N ALA A 36 4.96 -13.63 -6.89
CA ALA A 36 5.36 -12.22 -6.85
C ALA A 36 5.34 -11.57 -8.23
N ILE A 37 5.88 -12.26 -9.25
CA ILE A 37 5.90 -11.79 -10.64
C ILE A 37 4.47 -11.53 -11.15
N ARG A 38 3.56 -12.50 -10.99
CA ARG A 38 2.17 -12.35 -11.45
C ARG A 38 1.42 -11.26 -10.70
N LEU A 39 1.75 -11.04 -9.43
CA LEU A 39 1.16 -9.95 -8.65
C LEU A 39 1.62 -8.59 -9.19
N LEU A 40 2.88 -8.44 -9.56
CA LEU A 40 3.39 -7.23 -10.23
C LEU A 40 2.74 -7.02 -11.60
N GLU A 41 2.67 -8.06 -12.44
CA GLU A 41 2.02 -7.99 -13.75
C GLU A 41 0.55 -7.56 -13.65
N LEU A 42 -0.17 -8.08 -12.66
CA LEU A 42 -1.56 -7.67 -12.39
C LEU A 42 -1.64 -6.22 -11.89
N ALA A 43 -0.71 -5.81 -11.03
CA ALA A 43 -0.65 -4.46 -10.49
C ALA A 43 -0.43 -3.44 -11.62
N GLU A 44 0.53 -3.70 -12.51
CA GLU A 44 0.79 -2.89 -13.70
C GLU A 44 -0.42 -2.86 -14.65
N TYR A 45 -1.02 -4.03 -14.93
CA TYR A 45 -2.17 -4.12 -15.84
C TYR A 45 -3.38 -3.31 -15.35
N PHE A 46 -3.64 -3.30 -14.04
CA PHE A 46 -4.75 -2.55 -13.45
C PHE A 46 -4.39 -1.12 -13.01
N ASP A 47 -3.12 -0.72 -13.18
CA ASP A 47 -2.58 0.56 -12.71
C ASP A 47 -2.84 0.79 -11.21
N VAL A 48 -2.46 -0.21 -10.41
CA VAL A 48 -2.58 -0.22 -8.94
C VAL A 48 -1.30 -0.74 -8.30
N THR A 49 -1.17 -0.65 -6.98
CA THR A 49 -0.03 -1.24 -6.27
C THR A 49 -0.25 -2.74 -6.00
N PRO A 50 0.82 -3.56 -5.92
CA PRO A 50 0.72 -4.94 -5.44
C PRO A 50 0.04 -5.04 -4.06
N ARG A 51 0.32 -4.06 -3.19
CA ARG A 51 -0.25 -3.93 -1.85
C ARG A 51 -1.78 -3.75 -1.88
N TYR A 52 -2.28 -2.99 -2.84
CA TYR A 52 -3.71 -2.82 -3.08
C TYR A 52 -4.40 -4.13 -3.47
N LEU A 53 -3.80 -4.90 -4.39
CA LEU A 53 -4.34 -6.20 -4.82
C LEU A 53 -4.41 -7.23 -3.69
N LEU A 54 -3.45 -7.21 -2.78
CA LEU A 54 -3.43 -8.05 -1.57
C LEU A 54 -4.40 -7.57 -0.49
N GLY A 55 -5.10 -6.44 -0.68
CA GLY A 55 -6.00 -5.88 0.30
C GLY A 55 -5.31 -5.36 1.55
N MET A 56 -3.99 -5.16 1.50
CA MET A 56 -3.19 -4.64 2.62
C MET A 56 -3.52 -3.16 2.88
N ASP A 57 -4.06 -2.44 1.91
CA ASP A 57 -4.55 -1.09 2.13
C ASP A 57 -5.80 -1.08 3.03
N LYS A 58 -6.62 -2.15 3.04
CA LYS A 58 -7.76 -2.27 3.98
C LYS A 58 -7.31 -2.46 5.44
N ILE A 59 -6.09 -2.94 5.67
CA ILE A 59 -5.48 -2.95 7.00
C ILE A 59 -5.26 -1.51 7.48
N CYS A 60 -5.09 -0.56 6.56
CA CYS A 60 -5.00 0.87 6.84
C CYS A 60 -6.34 1.62 6.75
N SER A 61 -7.39 1.05 6.11
CA SER A 61 -8.65 1.78 5.80
C SER A 61 -9.88 1.42 6.63
N LYS A 62 -9.80 0.52 7.63
CA LYS A 62 -10.91 0.37 8.57
C LYS A 62 -10.83 1.44 9.67
N ASN A 63 -11.50 2.56 9.40
CA ASN A 63 -11.96 3.57 10.35
C ASN A 63 -10.92 4.35 11.14
N HIS A 64 -9.97 5.03 10.51
CA HIS A 64 -9.34 6.12 11.22
C HIS A 64 -8.96 7.30 10.33
N GLU A 65 -9.28 8.50 10.81
CA GLU A 65 -8.69 9.76 10.38
C GLU A 65 -7.17 9.60 10.24
N GLU A 66 -6.54 10.27 9.26
CA GLU A 66 -5.10 10.19 8.97
C GLU A 66 -4.19 10.33 10.22
N ARG A 67 -4.69 10.96 11.28
CA ARG A 67 -4.04 11.04 12.60
C ARG A 67 -3.75 9.69 13.25
N ASP A 68 -4.63 8.70 13.09
CA ASP A 68 -4.43 7.39 13.71
C ASP A 68 -3.51 6.49 12.88
N PHE A 69 -3.34 6.74 11.59
CA PHE A 69 -2.43 5.93 10.78
C PHE A 69 -0.98 6.15 11.23
N ALA A 70 -0.60 7.39 11.51
CA ALA A 70 0.70 7.71 12.09
C ALA A 70 0.87 7.05 13.47
N GLU A 71 -0.17 7.08 14.31
CA GLU A 71 -0.15 6.43 15.63
C GLU A 71 -0.08 4.90 15.53
N PHE A 72 -0.82 4.29 14.62
CA PHE A 72 -0.79 2.87 14.31
C PHE A 72 0.58 2.43 13.82
N LEU A 73 1.13 3.16 12.82
CA LEU A 73 2.48 2.92 12.32
C LEU A 73 3.47 3.00 13.47
N PHE A 74 3.44 4.07 14.26
CA PHE A 74 4.31 4.24 15.40
C PHE A 74 4.17 3.08 16.41
N LYS A 75 2.96 2.65 16.75
CA LYS A 75 2.72 1.51 17.66
C LYS A 75 3.28 0.20 17.11
N SER A 76 3.22 -0.01 15.80
CA SER A 76 3.69 -1.23 15.12
C SER A 76 5.21 -1.38 15.05
N LEU A 77 5.97 -0.30 15.27
CA LEU A 77 7.43 -0.32 15.23
C LEU A 77 8.05 -1.02 16.45
N ASP A 78 9.24 -1.57 16.27
CA ASP A 78 10.03 -2.09 17.38
C ASP A 78 10.64 -0.95 18.25
N LYS A 79 11.23 -1.34 19.38
CA LYS A 79 11.78 -0.39 20.36
C LYS A 79 12.90 0.47 19.77
N ASN A 80 13.77 -0.09 18.95
CA ASN A 80 14.90 0.63 18.37
C ASN A 80 14.41 1.64 17.34
N GLN A 81 13.49 1.21 16.46
CA GLN A 81 12.87 2.08 15.46
C GLN A 81 12.11 3.26 16.10
N LYS A 82 11.39 3.03 17.20
CA LYS A 82 10.73 4.09 17.97
C LYS A 82 11.73 5.11 18.51
N ILE A 83 12.86 4.64 19.02
CA ILE A 83 13.92 5.52 19.56
C ILE A 83 14.52 6.38 18.45
N GLU A 84 14.77 5.82 17.26
CA GLU A 84 15.29 6.57 16.12
C GLU A 84 14.32 7.67 15.68
N ILE A 85 13.04 7.36 15.55
CA ILE A 85 12.02 8.36 15.22
C ILE A 85 12.00 9.49 16.25
N CYS A 86 12.01 9.18 17.55
CA CYS A 86 12.05 10.20 18.59
C CYS A 86 13.27 11.13 18.47
N LYS A 87 14.45 10.58 18.13
CA LYS A 87 15.66 11.39 17.92
C LYS A 87 15.52 12.32 16.72
N PHE A 88 14.95 11.82 15.62
CA PHE A 88 14.71 12.65 14.44
C PHE A 88 13.70 13.77 14.74
N SER A 89 12.57 13.45 15.39
CA SER A 89 11.57 14.45 15.79
C SER A 89 12.18 15.54 16.68
N GLN A 90 13.02 15.16 17.65
CA GLN A 90 13.71 16.12 18.52
C GLN A 90 14.68 17.01 17.74
N THR A 91 15.47 16.41 16.84
CA THR A 91 16.43 17.16 16.03
C THR A 91 15.71 18.18 15.15
N TRP A 92 14.62 17.78 14.52
CA TRP A 92 13.81 18.66 13.68
C TRP A 92 13.18 19.81 14.49
N MET A 93 12.52 19.52 15.62
CA MET A 93 11.94 20.57 16.48
C MET A 93 12.97 21.61 16.94
N LEU A 94 14.19 21.16 17.27
CA LEU A 94 15.27 22.06 17.67
C LEU A 94 15.78 22.93 16.52
N GLN A 95 15.65 22.47 15.28
CA GLN A 95 16.02 23.24 14.10
C GLN A 95 14.96 24.32 13.82
N GLU A 96 13.67 23.98 13.82
CA GLU A 96 12.57 24.92 13.61
C GLU A 96 12.61 26.08 14.63
N LEU A 97 12.85 25.76 15.91
CA LEU A 97 12.98 26.78 16.97
C LEU A 97 14.16 27.74 16.75
N LYS A 98 15.24 27.30 16.08
CA LYS A 98 16.38 28.18 15.77
C LYS A 98 16.07 29.08 14.57
N GLU A 99 15.29 28.60 13.62
CA GLU A 99 14.90 29.34 12.42
C GLU A 99 13.89 30.45 12.75
N GLU A 100 12.98 30.23 13.69
CA GLU A 100 12.04 31.25 14.20
C GLU A 100 12.73 32.39 14.97
N GLN A 101 13.83 32.10 15.68
CA GLN A 101 14.60 33.11 16.44
C GLN A 101 15.55 33.93 15.56
N SER A 102 15.82 33.48 14.33
CA SER A 102 16.67 34.21 13.37
C SER A 102 15.88 35.18 12.49
N HIS A 103 14.55 35.13 12.52
CA HIS A 103 13.65 35.98 11.72
C HIS A 103 12.92 37.06 12.54
N ASN A 104 13.30 37.27 13.80
CA ASN A 104 12.88 38.39 14.68
C ASN A 104 14.05 39.31 14.99
#